data_AF-A0A7C2FJW3-F1
#
_entry.id   AF-A0A7C2FJW3-F1
#
_cell.length_a   1.000
_cell.length_b   1.000
_cell.length_c   1.000
_cell.angle_alpha   90.00
_cell.angle_beta   90.00
_cell.angle_gamma   90.00
#
_symmetry.space_group_name_H-M   'P 1'
#
loop_
_entity.id
_entity.type
_entity.pdbx_description
1 polymer ?
#
loop_
_entity_poly.entity_id
_entity_poly.type
_entity_poly.pdbx_seq_one_letter_code
_entity_poly.pdbx_strand_id
1 'polypeptide(L)'
;MKGLVTGFDSFLDELTAVPRSFAFGWLVGIIVPLASLAGIVSGVYLLTRKVPFVTEIDEQDGGRRLVVQLVEPEQAKELLQRGRDAAREFRDEIRAEVEGEF
;
A
#
# COMPACT_ATOMS: atom_id res chain seq x y z
N MET A 1 -14.42 -2.25 -21.51
CA MET A 1 -13.05 -1.77 -21.20
C MET A 1 -12.69 -0.57 -22.08
N LYS A 2 -13.38 0.57 -21.96
CA LYS A 2 -13.13 1.76 -22.81
C LYS A 2 -13.04 3.10 -22.05
N GLY A 3 -13.29 3.10 -20.74
CA GLY A 3 -13.22 4.31 -19.90
C GLY A 3 -11.93 4.47 -19.08
N LEU A 4 -11.14 3.40 -18.90
CA LEU A 4 -9.90 3.46 -18.09
C LEU A 4 -8.74 4.15 -18.84
N VAL A 5 -8.71 4.03 -20.16
CA VAL A 5 -7.65 4.61 -21.01
C VAL A 5 -7.82 6.12 -21.12
N THR A 6 -9.06 6.59 -21.29
CA THR A 6 -9.39 8.01 -21.43
C THR A 6 -9.08 8.84 -20.18
N GLY A 7 -9.23 8.25 -18.98
CA GLY A 7 -8.90 8.93 -17.73
C GLY A 7 -7.40 9.06 -17.50
N PHE A 8 -6.61 8.08 -17.95
CA PHE A 8 -5.16 8.14 -17.83
C PHE A 8 -4.54 9.14 -18.81
N ASP A 9 -5.05 9.20 -20.04
CA ASP A 9 -4.63 10.19 -21.04
C ASP A 9 -4.94 11.63 -20.58
N SER A 10 -6.14 11.86 -20.01
CA SER A 10 -6.51 13.16 -19.43
C SER A 10 -5.65 13.54 -18.22
N PHE A 11 -5.28 12.58 -17.39
CA PHE A 11 -4.38 12.81 -16.24
C PHE A 11 -2.95 13.11 -16.69
N LEU A 12 -2.48 12.46 -17.75
CA LEU A 12 -1.17 12.75 -18.35
C LEU A 12 -1.15 14.15 -18.99
N ASP A 13 -2.22 14.56 -19.67
CA ASP A 13 -2.36 15.92 -20.21
C ASP A 13 -2.37 16.97 -19.09
N GLU A 14 -3.10 16.72 -18.00
CA GLU A 14 -3.12 17.60 -16.82
C GLU A 14 -1.76 17.66 -16.11
N LEU A 15 -1.02 16.54 -16.05
CA LEU A 15 0.37 16.47 -15.58
C LEU A 15 1.33 17.31 -16.44
N THR A 16 1.06 17.50 -17.74
CA THR A 16 1.88 18.38 -18.59
C THR A 16 1.61 19.86 -18.36
N ALA A 17 0.41 20.23 -17.87
CA ALA A 17 0.06 21.60 -17.49
C ALA A 17 0.68 22.01 -16.14
N VAL A 18 1.04 21.04 -15.31
CA VAL A 18 1.74 21.25 -14.05
C VAL A 18 3.20 21.64 -14.32
N PRO A 19 3.77 22.64 -13.61
CA PRO A 19 5.18 22.99 -13.74
C PRO A 19 6.05 21.74 -13.61
N ARG A 20 6.93 21.50 -14.60
CA ARG A 20 7.75 20.29 -14.67
C ARG A 20 8.50 20.02 -13.34
N SER A 21 8.98 21.06 -12.69
CA SER A 21 9.62 20.99 -11.36
C SER A 21 8.71 20.43 -10.26
N PHE A 22 7.41 20.75 -10.28
CA PHE A 22 6.42 20.21 -9.34
C PHE A 22 6.16 18.73 -9.62
N ALA A 23 5.96 18.34 -10.88
CA ALA A 23 5.76 16.93 -11.24
C ALA A 23 6.96 16.06 -10.84
N PHE A 24 8.18 16.56 -11.05
CA PHE A 24 9.40 15.90 -10.56
C PHE A 24 9.44 15.81 -9.04
N GLY A 25 9.13 16.90 -8.33
CA GLY A 25 9.09 16.91 -6.86
C GLY A 25 8.08 15.91 -6.30
N TRP A 26 6.90 15.81 -6.92
CA TRP A 26 5.86 14.85 -6.55
C TRP A 26 6.30 13.41 -6.78
N LEU A 27 6.87 13.10 -7.95
CA LEU A 27 7.40 11.76 -8.25
C LEU A 27 8.52 11.36 -7.29
N VAL A 28 9.49 12.24 -7.07
CA VAL A 28 10.58 11.98 -6.12
C VAL A 28 10.04 11.78 -4.70
N GLY A 29 9.04 12.58 -4.30
CA GLY A 29 8.36 12.46 -3.02
C GLY A 29 7.68 11.11 -2.77
N ILE A 30 7.27 10.41 -3.84
CA ILE A 30 6.70 9.05 -3.74
C ILE A 30 7.80 7.98 -3.85
N ILE A 31 8.72 8.14 -4.80
CA ILE A 31 9.73 7.11 -5.12
C ILE A 31 10.74 6.95 -3.98
N VAL A 32 11.22 8.05 -3.39
CA VAL A 32 12.28 8.01 -2.37
C VAL A 32 11.84 7.26 -1.10
N PRO A 33 10.65 7.51 -0.51
CA PRO A 33 10.16 6.73 0.62
C PRO A 33 9.98 5.26 0.30
N LEU A 34 9.42 4.93 -0.87
CA LEU A 34 9.22 3.53 -1.28
C LEU A 34 10.55 2.80 -1.44
N ALA A 35 11.54 3.42 -2.08
CA ALA A 35 12.88 2.86 -2.23
C ALA A 35 13.57 2.67 -0.86
N SER A 36 13.37 3.61 0.06
CA SER A 36 13.92 3.51 1.42
C SER A 36 13.33 2.33 2.18
N LEU A 37 12.00 2.15 2.12
CA LEU A 37 11.33 0.99 2.73
C LEU A 37 11.80 -0.32 2.11
N ALA A 38 11.85 -0.39 0.77
CA ALA A 38 12.34 -1.57 0.07
C ALA A 38 13.79 -1.93 0.46
N GLY A 39 14.65 -0.91 0.62
CA GLY A 39 16.02 -1.09 1.08
C GLY A 39 16.10 -1.66 2.49
N ILE A 40 15.31 -1.13 3.43
CA ILE A 40 15.27 -1.62 4.82
C ILE A 40 14.77 -3.08 4.87
N VAL A 41 13.65 -3.38 4.22
CA VAL A 41 13.09 -4.73 4.17
C VAL A 41 14.09 -5.71 3.57
N SER A 42 14.75 -5.33 2.47
CA SER A 42 15.80 -6.14 1.82
C SER A 42 16.99 -6.36 2.74
N GLY A 43 17.46 -5.32 3.43
CA GLY A 43 18.56 -5.42 4.39
C GLY A 43 18.26 -6.39 5.53
N VAL A 44 17.07 -6.28 6.14
CA VAL A 44 16.63 -7.19 7.21
C VAL A 44 16.54 -8.63 6.69
N TYR A 45 16.00 -8.84 5.50
CA TYR A 45 15.89 -10.17 4.90
C TYR A 45 17.26 -10.79 4.59
N LEU A 46 18.21 -10.03 4.07
CA LEU A 46 19.56 -10.53 3.80
C LEU A 46 20.28 -10.97 5.09
N LEU A 47 20.06 -10.25 6.19
CA LEU A 47 20.67 -10.54 7.49
C LEU A 47 20.00 -11.70 8.23
N THR A 48 18.67 -11.82 8.15
CA THR A 48 17.88 -12.72 9.02
C THR A 48 17.18 -13.85 8.28
N ARG A 49 17.08 -13.77 6.94
CA ARG A 49 16.21 -14.58 6.08
C ARG A 49 14.72 -14.47 6.39
N LYS A 50 14.32 -13.49 7.21
CA LYS A 50 12.93 -13.21 7.59
C LYS A 50 12.48 -11.85 7.06
N VAL A 51 11.17 -11.67 6.99
CA VAL A 51 10.54 -10.43 6.51
C VAL A 51 9.93 -9.69 7.70
N PRO A 52 10.22 -8.39 7.88
CA PRO A 52 9.52 -7.57 8.87
C PRO A 52 8.07 -7.36 8.44
N PHE A 53 7.14 -7.69 9.33
CA PHE A 53 5.71 -7.59 9.10
C PHE A 53 5.04 -6.88 10.27
N VAL A 54 4.14 -5.93 9.97
CA VAL A 54 3.38 -5.22 11.01
C VAL A 54 2.17 -6.05 11.39
N THR A 55 2.02 -6.35 12.67
CA THR A 55 0.88 -7.09 13.22
C THR A 55 0.27 -6.34 14.40
N GLU A 56 -1.03 -6.46 14.55
CA GLU A 56 -1.75 -5.97 15.73
C GLU A 56 -1.70 -7.04 16.82
N ILE A 57 -1.35 -6.62 18.02
CA ILE A 57 -1.47 -7.42 19.23
C ILE A 57 -2.45 -6.73 20.18
N ASP A 58 -3.33 -7.53 20.79
CA ASP A 58 -4.16 -7.08 21.90
C ASP A 58 -3.31 -7.10 23.18
N GLU A 59 -3.15 -5.94 23.80
CA GLU A 59 -2.55 -5.83 25.13
C GLU A 59 -3.58 -6.25 26.19
N GLN A 60 -3.11 -6.84 27.29
CA GLN A 60 -3.98 -7.35 28.37
C GLN A 60 -4.91 -6.28 28.97
N ASP A 61 -4.55 -5.00 28.84
CA ASP A 61 -5.33 -3.85 29.32
C ASP A 61 -6.37 -3.36 28.30
N GLY A 62 -6.60 -4.10 27.21
CA GLY A 62 -7.59 -3.78 26.16
C GLY A 62 -7.11 -2.78 25.11
N GLY A 63 -5.82 -2.42 25.12
CA GLY A 63 -5.21 -1.58 24.11
C GLY A 63 -4.80 -2.38 22.87
N ARG A 64 -5.00 -1.83 21.66
CA ARG A 64 -4.43 -2.37 20.43
C ARG A 64 -3.08 -1.73 20.15
N ARG A 65 -2.07 -2.54 19.87
CA ARG A 65 -0.74 -2.04 19.52
C ARG A 65 -0.24 -2.68 18.22
N LEU A 66 0.34 -1.84 17.37
CA LEU A 66 1.07 -2.29 16.18
C LEU A 66 2.51 -2.62 16.58
N VAL A 67 2.95 -3.82 16.25
CA VAL A 67 4.33 -4.27 16.43
C VAL A 67 4.90 -4.78 15.12
N VAL A 68 6.20 -4.62 14.93
CA VAL A 68 6.92 -5.21 13.80
C VAL A 68 7.50 -6.55 14.24
N GLN A 69 7.02 -7.64 13.64
CA GLN A 69 7.52 -8.99 13.88
C GLN A 69 8.29 -9.49 12.66
N LEU A 70 9.39 -10.21 12.88
CA LEU A 70 10.09 -10.92 11.81
C LEU A 70 9.45 -12.28 11.60
N VAL A 71 8.85 -12.48 10.42
CA VAL A 71 8.15 -13.72 10.06
C VAL A 71 8.86 -14.41 8.89
N GLU A 72 8.58 -15.70 8.71
CA GLU A 72 9.07 -16.42 7.54
C GLU A 72 8.43 -15.85 6.25
N PRO A 73 9.14 -15.86 5.10
CA PRO A 73 8.62 -15.33 3.84
C PRO A 73 7.28 -15.95 3.41
N GLU A 74 7.07 -17.23 3.68
CA GLU A 74 5.84 -17.96 3.38
C GLU A 74 4.67 -17.44 4.23
N GLN A 75 4.92 -17.20 5.53
CA GLN A 75 3.93 -16.63 6.44
C GLN A 75 3.57 -15.19 6.04
N ALA A 76 4.57 -14.39 5.63
CA ALA A 76 4.32 -13.04 5.14
C ALA A 76 3.38 -13.01 3.92
N LYS A 77 3.52 -13.98 3.00
CA LYS A 77 2.62 -14.09 1.83
C LYS A 77 1.18 -14.37 2.24
N GLU A 78 0.97 -15.27 3.19
CA GLU A 78 -0.36 -15.59 3.70
C GLU A 78 -1.00 -14.39 4.39
N LEU A 79 -0.25 -13.69 5.24
CA LEU A 79 -0.73 -12.49 5.93
C LEU A 79 -1.08 -11.36 4.94
N LEU A 80 -0.25 -11.17 3.89
CA LEU A 80 -0.53 -10.21 2.81
C LEU A 80 -1.77 -10.59 1.99
N GLN A 81 -2.00 -11.88 1.74
CA GLN A 81 -3.20 -12.34 1.04
C GLN A 81 -4.45 -12.03 1.86
N ARG A 82 -4.47 -12.38 3.15
CA ARG A 82 -5.59 -12.05 4.04
C ARG A 82 -5.85 -10.54 4.10
N GLY A 83 -4.80 -9.73 4.22
CA GLY A 83 -4.95 -8.27 4.21
C GLY A 83 -5.50 -7.73 2.88
N ARG A 84 -5.08 -8.31 1.74
CA ARG A 84 -5.59 -7.94 0.42
C ARG A 84 -7.06 -8.32 0.25
N ASP A 85 -7.46 -9.48 0.75
CA ASP A 85 -8.84 -9.95 0.68
C ASP A 85 -9.75 -9.06 1.54
N ALA A 86 -9.34 -8.73 2.78
CA ALA A 86 -10.06 -7.79 3.63
C ALA A 86 -10.19 -6.39 3.01
N ALA A 87 -9.12 -5.87 2.39
CA ALA A 87 -9.16 -4.59 1.69
C ALA A 87 -10.09 -4.62 0.47
N ARG A 88 -10.21 -5.77 -0.20
CA ARG A 88 -11.12 -5.95 -1.33
C ARG A 88 -12.58 -6.00 -0.87
N GLU A 89 -12.86 -6.72 0.21
CA GLU A 89 -14.19 -6.77 0.82
C GLU A 89 -14.64 -5.36 1.24
N PHE A 90 -13.80 -4.62 1.95
CA PHE A 90 -14.08 -3.23 2.31
C PHE A 90 -14.33 -2.34 1.08
N ARG A 91 -13.53 -2.49 0.02
CA ARG A 91 -13.74 -1.74 -1.22
C ARG A 91 -15.10 -2.06 -1.87
N ASP A 92 -15.48 -3.33 -1.87
CA ASP A 92 -16.72 -3.80 -2.48
C ASP A 92 -17.93 -3.37 -1.63
N GLU A 93 -17.80 -3.31 -0.30
CA GLU A 93 -18.78 -2.71 0.62
C GLU A 93 -19.01 -1.22 0.34
N ILE A 94 -17.93 -0.42 0.33
CA ILE A 94 -18.01 1.02 0.04
C ILE A 94 -18.60 1.27 -1.35
N ARG A 95 -18.26 0.45 -2.34
CA ARG A 95 -18.85 0.56 -3.68
C ARG A 95 -20.36 0.28 -3.65
N ALA A 96 -20.79 -0.76 -2.94
CA ALA A 96 -22.20 -1.11 -2.84
C ALA A 96 -23.02 -0.03 -2.12
N GLU A 97 -22.45 0.63 -1.12
CA GLU A 97 -23.06 1.77 -0.43
C GLU A 97 -23.21 2.98 -1.37
N VAL A 98 -22.13 3.35 -2.08
CA VAL A 98 -22.11 4.48 -3.01
C VAL A 98 -23.00 4.25 -4.24
N GLU A 99 -23.12 3.02 -4.73
CA GLU A 99 -24.01 2.66 -5.84
C GLU A 99 -25.47 2.45 -5.41
N GLY A 100 -25.73 2.27 -4.11
CA GLY A 100 -27.08 2.16 -3.53
C GLY A 100 -27.74 3.50 -3.21
N GLU A 101 -27.00 4.61 -3.24
CA GLU A 101 -27.47 5.98 -2.94
C GLU A 101 -27.97 6.78 -4.16
N PHE A 102 -28.24 6.14 -5.31
CA PHE A 102 -28.83 6.79 -6.50
C PHE A 102 -30.00 6.01 -7.10
#